data_AF-A0A396I8H0-F1
#
_entry.id   AF-A0A396I8H0-F1
#
_cell.length_a   1.000
_cell.length_b   1.000
_cell.length_c   1.000
_cell.angle_alpha   90.00
_cell.angle_beta   90.00
_cell.angle_gamma   90.00
#
_symmetry.space_group_name_H-M   'P 1'
#
loop_
_entity.id
_entity.type
_entity.pdbx_description
1 polymer ?
#
loop_
_entity_poly.entity_id
_entity_poly.type
_entity_poly.pdbx_seq_one_letter_code
_entity_poly.pdbx_strand_id
1 'polypeptide(L)'
;MSMFSMSFLFLAQSKSYTLSIIRDYLNTQILFKYSNIFSLLMWCASISYIVTFYQKKCSKKVYLVDFACYKPFPNGICSKELFIKQTKSGGNFKDESIDFQKKILDRSGFGDKTYVPESLLKIPQNISIVEARKETESVIFGAINDLLLKTKMKAEDIEILITNCSIFNPVPSLSAMVVNHFKLKHTILCYNLSGMGCSAGLIAIDLAKQLLQVR
;
A
#
# COMPACT_ATOMS: atom_id res chain seq x y z
N MET A 1 -65.02 -73.86 -11.50
CA MET A 1 -64.72 -72.60 -10.76
C MET A 1 -63.22 -72.24 -10.83
N SER A 2 -62.52 -72.48 -11.95
CA SER A 2 -61.05 -72.32 -12.05
C SER A 2 -60.56 -71.51 -13.25
N MET A 3 -61.41 -71.19 -14.24
CA MET A 3 -60.99 -70.40 -15.41
C MET A 3 -61.01 -68.88 -15.19
N PHE A 4 -61.74 -68.39 -14.19
CA PHE A 4 -61.85 -66.94 -13.93
C PHE A 4 -60.69 -66.36 -13.10
N SER A 5 -59.97 -67.16 -12.30
CA SER A 5 -58.85 -66.63 -11.49
C SER A 5 -57.56 -66.44 -12.30
N MET A 6 -57.35 -67.26 -13.35
CA MET A 6 -56.16 -67.20 -14.19
C MET A 6 -56.11 -65.91 -15.02
N SER A 7 -57.25 -65.47 -15.55
CA SER A 7 -57.37 -64.23 -16.35
C SER A 7 -57.08 -62.97 -15.51
N PHE A 8 -57.50 -62.96 -14.25
CA PHE A 8 -57.21 -61.85 -13.31
C PHE A 8 -55.74 -61.79 -12.91
N LEU A 9 -55.07 -62.93 -12.74
CA LEU A 9 -53.63 -63.01 -12.47
C LEU A 9 -52.77 -62.50 -13.63
N PHE A 10 -53.14 -62.82 -14.88
CA PHE A 10 -52.47 -62.29 -16.08
C PHE A 10 -52.68 -60.77 -16.27
N LEU A 11 -53.88 -60.26 -16.00
CA LEU A 11 -54.15 -58.82 -16.03
C LEU A 11 -53.41 -58.05 -14.91
N ALA A 12 -53.28 -58.64 -13.73
CA ALA A 12 -52.51 -58.07 -12.62
C ALA A 12 -51.00 -58.08 -12.90
N GLN A 13 -50.46 -59.18 -13.47
CA GLN A 13 -49.06 -59.24 -13.89
C GLN A 13 -48.76 -58.27 -15.02
N SER A 14 -49.61 -58.18 -16.06
CA SER A 14 -49.38 -57.25 -17.18
C SER A 14 -49.40 -55.79 -16.73
N LYS A 15 -50.33 -55.38 -15.84
CA LYS A 15 -50.34 -54.04 -15.21
C LYS A 15 -49.09 -53.78 -14.38
N SER A 16 -48.60 -54.76 -13.63
CA SER A 16 -47.37 -54.63 -12.82
C SER A 16 -46.13 -54.43 -13.71
N TYR A 17 -46.03 -55.18 -14.81
CA TYR A 17 -44.98 -55.01 -15.82
C TYR A 17 -45.07 -53.68 -16.57
N THR A 18 -46.27 -53.17 -16.88
CA THR A 18 -46.40 -51.84 -17.50
C THR A 18 -46.02 -50.73 -16.51
N LEU A 19 -46.39 -50.87 -15.22
CA LEU A 19 -46.00 -49.92 -14.18
C LEU A 19 -44.49 -49.89 -13.95
N SER A 20 -43.81 -51.06 -13.98
CA SER A 20 -42.36 -51.13 -13.83
C SER A 20 -41.63 -50.48 -15.01
N ILE A 21 -42.10 -50.71 -16.25
CA ILE A 21 -41.52 -50.07 -17.45
C ILE A 21 -41.71 -48.55 -17.42
N ILE A 22 -42.89 -48.06 -17.04
CA ILE A 22 -43.15 -46.61 -16.91
C ILE A 22 -42.28 -46.02 -15.79
N ARG A 23 -42.11 -46.73 -14.67
CA ARG A 23 -41.25 -46.30 -13.56
C ARG A 23 -39.78 -46.27 -13.96
N ASP A 24 -39.30 -47.26 -14.71
CA ASP A 24 -37.93 -47.28 -15.22
C ASP A 24 -37.67 -46.19 -16.28
N TYR A 25 -38.65 -45.91 -17.14
CA TYR A 25 -38.58 -44.81 -18.11
C TYR A 25 -38.58 -43.44 -17.42
N LEU A 26 -39.44 -43.24 -16.42
CA LEU A 26 -39.43 -42.01 -15.61
C LEU A 26 -38.12 -41.87 -14.82
N ASN A 27 -37.61 -42.95 -14.23
CA ASN A 27 -36.34 -42.94 -13.52
C ASN A 27 -35.15 -42.63 -14.44
N THR A 28 -35.13 -43.18 -15.66
CA THR A 28 -34.07 -42.87 -16.65
C THR A 28 -34.16 -41.44 -17.15
N GLN A 29 -35.35 -40.91 -17.39
CA GLN A 29 -35.56 -39.48 -17.70
C GLN A 29 -35.10 -38.56 -16.55
N ILE A 30 -35.42 -38.93 -15.31
CA ILE A 30 -34.99 -38.20 -14.11
C ILE A 30 -33.47 -38.25 -13.97
N LEU A 31 -32.86 -39.43 -14.08
CA LEU A 31 -31.40 -39.62 -14.01
C LEU A 31 -30.66 -38.83 -15.11
N PHE A 32 -31.19 -38.83 -16.33
CA PHE A 32 -30.62 -38.05 -17.45
C PHE A 32 -30.70 -36.54 -17.18
N LYS A 33 -31.82 -36.06 -16.63
CA LYS A 33 -31.99 -34.65 -16.25
C LYS A 33 -31.07 -34.24 -15.08
N TYR A 34 -30.93 -35.09 -14.07
CA TYR A 34 -29.99 -34.86 -12.95
C TYR A 34 -28.53 -34.86 -13.41
N SER A 35 -28.16 -35.77 -14.33
CA SER A 35 -26.82 -35.82 -14.92
C SER A 35 -26.48 -34.53 -15.69
N ASN A 36 -27.44 -33.99 -16.46
CA ASN A 36 -27.29 -32.71 -17.17
C ASN A 36 -27.22 -31.50 -16.23
N ILE A 37 -27.98 -31.48 -15.13
CA ILE A 37 -27.90 -30.40 -14.14
C ILE A 37 -26.56 -30.44 -13.41
N PHE A 38 -26.09 -31.64 -13.04
CA PHE A 38 -24.81 -31.83 -12.38
C PHE A 38 -23.63 -31.42 -13.28
N SER A 39 -23.67 -31.82 -14.56
CA SER A 39 -22.64 -31.41 -15.54
C SER A 39 -22.64 -29.90 -15.75
N LEU A 40 -23.80 -29.25 -15.84
CA LEU A 40 -23.92 -27.80 -15.93
C LEU A 40 -23.33 -27.09 -14.70
N LEU A 41 -23.64 -27.55 -13.49
CA LEU A 41 -23.09 -27.00 -12.24
C LEU A 41 -21.57 -27.13 -12.19
N MET A 42 -21.03 -28.28 -12.61
CA MET A 42 -19.58 -28.50 -12.70
C MET A 42 -18.92 -27.56 -13.69
N TRP A 43 -19.53 -27.31 -14.85
CA TRP A 43 -19.03 -26.33 -15.83
C TRP A 43 -19.07 -24.90 -15.28
N CYS A 44 -20.17 -24.49 -14.65
CA CYS A 44 -20.28 -23.17 -14.01
C CYS A 44 -19.24 -22.96 -12.90
N ALA A 45 -19.00 -23.98 -12.07
CA ALA A 45 -17.97 -23.94 -11.03
C ALA A 45 -16.55 -23.88 -11.61
N SER A 46 -16.31 -24.62 -12.69
CA SER A 46 -15.01 -24.60 -13.39
C SER A 46 -14.74 -23.24 -14.04
N ILE A 47 -15.75 -22.65 -14.69
CA ILE A 47 -15.65 -21.32 -15.31
C ILE A 47 -15.43 -20.26 -14.23
N SER A 48 -16.18 -20.28 -13.12
CA SER A 48 -15.99 -19.31 -12.04
C SER A 48 -14.61 -19.43 -11.38
N TYR A 49 -14.10 -20.65 -11.23
CA TYR A 49 -12.73 -20.91 -10.76
C TYR A 49 -11.68 -20.36 -11.74
N ILE A 50 -11.84 -20.63 -13.03
CA ILE A 50 -10.94 -20.11 -14.07
C ILE A 50 -10.95 -18.58 -14.08
N VAL A 51 -12.14 -17.95 -14.06
CA VAL A 51 -12.28 -16.48 -14.06
C VAL A 51 -11.61 -15.88 -12.82
N THR A 52 -11.87 -16.40 -11.63
CA THR A 52 -11.25 -15.91 -10.40
C THR A 52 -9.73 -16.13 -10.39
N PHE A 53 -9.25 -17.25 -10.92
CA PHE A 53 -7.81 -17.51 -11.07
C PHE A 53 -7.14 -16.53 -12.05
N TYR A 54 -7.76 -16.28 -13.21
CA TYR A 54 -7.25 -15.31 -14.19
C TYR A 54 -7.26 -13.87 -13.65
N GLN A 55 -8.31 -13.47 -12.92
CA GLN A 55 -8.38 -12.16 -12.28
C GLN A 55 -7.28 -12.00 -11.22
N LYS A 56 -7.03 -13.01 -10.38
CA LYS A 56 -5.92 -13.00 -9.41
C LYS A 56 -4.55 -12.96 -10.09
N LYS A 57 -4.39 -13.67 -11.21
CA LYS A 57 -3.13 -13.72 -11.96
C LYS A 57 -2.85 -12.42 -12.72
N CYS A 58 -3.89 -11.69 -13.12
CA CYS A 58 -3.81 -10.38 -13.75
C CYS A 58 -3.77 -9.24 -12.71
N SER A 59 -3.01 -9.39 -11.62
CA SER A 59 -2.80 -8.26 -10.71
C SER A 59 -2.21 -7.11 -11.52
N LYS A 60 -2.84 -5.92 -11.45
CA LYS A 60 -2.35 -4.74 -12.17
C LYS A 60 -0.88 -4.50 -11.81
N LYS A 61 -0.04 -4.36 -12.83
CA LYS A 61 1.37 -4.04 -12.63
C LYS A 61 1.46 -2.59 -12.13
N VAL A 62 2.16 -2.38 -11.02
CA VAL A 62 2.39 -1.06 -10.44
C VAL A 62 3.81 -0.62 -10.78
N TYR A 63 3.95 0.61 -11.24
CA TYR A 63 5.22 1.17 -11.69
C TYR A 63 5.53 2.47 -10.95
N LEU A 64 6.80 2.69 -10.64
CA LEU A 64 7.30 3.99 -10.23
C LEU A 64 7.48 4.83 -11.50
N VAL A 65 6.64 5.84 -11.68
CA VAL A 65 6.68 6.71 -12.86
C VAL A 65 7.78 7.75 -12.75
N ASP A 66 7.91 8.39 -11.58
CA ASP A 66 8.86 9.46 -11.35
C ASP A 66 9.21 9.62 -9.86
N PHE A 67 10.29 10.35 -9.57
CA PHE A 67 10.74 10.74 -8.23
C PHE A 67 11.40 12.13 -8.26
N ALA A 68 11.37 12.81 -7.11
CA ALA A 68 12.06 14.07 -6.88
C ALA A 68 12.69 14.09 -5.47
N CYS A 69 13.80 14.82 -5.34
CA CYS A 69 14.47 15.03 -4.05
C CYS A 69 14.70 16.53 -3.86
N TYR A 70 14.22 17.06 -2.75
CA TYR A 70 14.45 18.46 -2.42
C TYR A 70 15.92 18.69 -2.05
N LYS A 71 16.54 19.70 -2.68
CA LYS A 71 17.86 20.20 -2.33
C LYS A 71 17.73 21.50 -1.54
N PRO A 72 18.12 21.56 -0.27
CA PRO A 72 18.04 22.78 0.52
C PRO A 72 18.95 23.90 -0.02
N PHE A 73 18.66 25.13 0.39
CA PHE A 73 19.53 26.28 0.10
C PHE A 73 20.90 26.14 0.77
N PRO A 74 21.96 26.76 0.20
CA PRO A 74 23.33 26.64 0.73
C PRO A 74 23.52 27.03 2.20
N ASN A 75 22.60 27.80 2.79
CA ASN A 75 22.63 28.21 4.19
C ASN A 75 22.65 27.03 5.17
N GLY A 76 22.16 25.85 4.76
CA GLY A 76 22.18 24.63 5.57
C GLY A 76 23.47 23.81 5.46
N ILE A 77 24.46 24.24 4.67
CA ILE A 77 25.71 23.50 4.50
C ILE A 77 26.53 23.53 5.79
N CYS A 78 26.93 22.36 6.26
CA CYS A 78 27.72 22.16 7.46
C CYS A 78 29.02 21.40 7.13
N SER A 79 30.15 22.07 7.32
CA SER A 79 31.46 21.41 7.29
C SER A 79 31.71 20.64 8.58
N LYS A 80 32.63 19.68 8.55
CA LYS A 80 33.00 18.93 9.76
C LYS A 80 33.52 19.84 10.87
N GLU A 81 34.29 20.85 10.48
CA GLU A 81 34.82 21.87 11.40
C GLU A 81 33.72 22.72 12.02
N LEU A 82 32.76 23.17 11.20
CA LEU A 82 31.61 23.93 11.68
C LEU A 82 30.79 23.11 12.66
N PHE A 83 30.52 21.84 12.34
CA PHE A 83 29.80 20.92 13.23
C PHE A 83 30.48 20.79 14.60
N ILE A 84 31.79 20.53 14.64
CA ILE A 84 32.54 20.42 15.89
C ILE A 84 32.56 21.75 16.65
N LYS A 85 32.71 22.89 15.95
CA LYS A 85 32.63 24.22 16.56
C LYS A 85 31.27 24.47 17.21
N GLN A 86 30.18 24.08 16.54
CA GLN A 86 28.83 24.21 17.08
C GLN A 86 28.62 23.32 18.31
N THR A 87 29.06 22.05 18.26
CA THR A 87 28.99 21.15 19.42
C THR A 87 29.74 21.73 20.63
N LYS A 88 30.95 22.26 20.43
CA LYS A 88 31.74 22.93 21.48
C LYS A 88 31.01 24.15 22.05
N SER A 89 30.46 24.98 21.18
CA SER A 89 29.75 26.22 21.58
C SER A 89 28.48 25.94 22.38
N GLY A 90 27.86 24.77 22.20
CA GLY A 90 26.69 24.34 22.95
C GLY A 90 26.97 23.99 24.43
N GLY A 91 28.23 23.79 24.82
CA GLY A 91 28.62 23.56 26.23
C GLY A 91 28.13 22.25 26.87
N ASN A 92 27.43 21.39 26.11
CA ASN A 92 26.77 20.19 26.62
C ASN A 92 27.69 18.95 26.67
N PHE A 93 28.89 19.03 26.10
CA PHE A 93 29.79 17.89 25.93
C PHE A 93 31.18 18.20 26.51
N LYS A 94 31.80 17.19 27.12
CA LYS A 94 33.20 17.25 27.56
C LYS A 94 34.14 17.19 26.34
N ASP A 95 35.33 17.75 26.47
CA ASP A 95 36.33 17.77 25.39
C ASP A 95 36.67 16.35 24.88
N GLU A 96 36.79 15.37 25.77
CA GLU A 96 37.01 13.96 25.40
C GLU A 96 35.89 13.39 24.51
N SER A 97 34.63 13.74 24.78
CA SER A 97 33.48 13.33 23.98
C SER A 97 33.48 14.00 22.61
N ILE A 98 33.92 15.26 22.54
CA ILE A 98 34.03 16.01 21.30
C ILE A 98 35.14 15.44 20.42
N ASP A 99 36.29 15.09 21.00
CA ASP A 99 37.38 14.44 20.28
C ASP A 99 36.97 13.06 19.75
N PHE A 100 36.18 12.32 20.53
CA PHE A 100 35.59 11.07 20.06
C PHE A 100 34.61 11.29 18.90
N GLN A 101 33.71 12.28 19.02
CA GLN A 101 32.78 12.65 17.96
C GLN A 101 33.50 13.06 16.67
N LYS A 102 34.61 13.80 16.78
CA LYS A 102 35.45 14.17 15.63
C LYS A 102 36.01 12.93 14.92
N LYS A 103 36.55 11.95 15.67
CA LYS A 103 37.04 10.68 15.12
C LYS A 103 35.95 9.90 14.37
N ILE A 104 34.71 9.90 14.88
CA ILE A 104 33.56 9.30 14.20
C ILE A 104 33.26 10.06 12.91
N LEU A 105 33.19 11.38 12.98
CA LEU A 105 32.86 12.24 11.85
C LEU A 105 33.86 12.08 10.70
N ASP A 106 35.14 11.94 11.00
CA ASP A 106 36.19 11.70 10.01
C ASP A 106 36.04 10.36 9.28
N ARG A 107 35.38 9.36 9.89
CA ARG A 107 35.15 8.01 9.35
C ARG A 107 33.72 7.78 8.84
N SER A 108 32.83 8.75 9.00
CA SER A 108 31.38 8.62 8.72
C SER A 108 31.01 8.62 7.23
N GLY A 109 31.91 9.06 6.35
CA GLY A 109 31.61 9.28 4.92
C GLY A 109 30.90 10.59 4.61
N PHE A 110 30.55 11.42 5.60
CA PHE A 110 30.02 12.76 5.36
C PHE A 110 31.10 13.71 4.81
N GLY A 111 30.75 14.49 3.80
CA GLY A 111 31.61 15.54 3.22
C GLY A 111 31.33 16.92 3.81
N ASP A 112 32.17 17.90 3.53
CA ASP A 112 32.04 19.27 4.07
C ASP A 112 30.89 20.08 3.45
N LYS A 113 30.15 19.49 2.52
CA LYS A 113 28.96 20.07 1.88
C LYS A 113 27.66 19.36 2.30
N THR A 114 27.69 18.67 3.44
CA THR A 114 26.51 17.98 4.00
C THR A 114 25.52 19.00 4.53
N TYR A 115 24.22 18.82 4.25
CA TYR A 115 23.18 19.71 4.73
C TYR A 115 22.68 19.27 6.11
N VAL A 116 22.41 20.24 6.98
CA VAL A 116 21.73 20.05 8.26
C VAL A 116 20.66 21.14 8.43
N PRO A 117 19.67 20.94 9.31
CA PRO A 117 18.71 22.00 9.64
C PRO A 117 19.43 23.31 10.01
N GLU A 118 19.04 24.42 9.38
CA GLU A 118 19.63 25.74 9.65
C GLU A 118 19.50 26.13 11.14
N SER A 119 18.43 25.65 11.78
CA SER A 119 18.19 25.89 13.20
C SER A 119 19.23 25.27 14.13
N LEU A 120 19.93 24.21 13.69
CA LEU A 120 21.05 23.58 14.40
C LEU A 120 22.39 24.30 14.17
N LEU A 121 22.45 25.19 13.18
CA LEU A 121 23.64 26.03 12.88
C LEU A 121 23.61 27.38 13.60
N LYS A 122 22.52 27.71 14.31
CA LYS A 122 22.40 28.94 15.11
C LYS A 122 23.11 28.81 16.46
N ILE A 123 23.59 29.92 17.01
CA ILE A 123 24.17 30.00 18.36
C ILE A 123 23.34 31.01 19.18
N PRO A 124 22.60 30.57 20.23
CA PRO A 124 22.33 29.17 20.58
C PRO A 124 21.45 28.46 19.53
N GLN A 125 21.47 27.13 19.53
CA GLN A 125 20.62 26.32 18.64
C GLN A 125 19.13 26.58 18.92
N ASN A 126 18.30 26.59 17.88
CA ASN A 126 16.86 26.78 18.00
C ASN A 126 16.11 25.48 17.67
N ILE A 127 15.87 24.63 18.67
CA ILE A 127 15.24 23.31 18.50
C ILE A 127 13.71 23.40 18.70
N SER A 128 13.08 24.47 18.20
CA SER A 128 11.64 24.67 18.37
C SER A 128 10.82 23.90 17.34
N ILE A 129 9.57 23.59 17.70
CA ILE A 129 8.56 23.01 16.80
C ILE A 129 8.32 23.89 15.56
N VAL A 130 8.48 25.21 15.72
CA VAL A 130 8.31 26.18 14.63
C VAL A 130 9.41 26.01 13.58
N GLU A 131 10.67 25.91 13.99
CA GLU A 131 11.78 25.69 13.06
C GLU A 131 11.69 24.31 12.39
N ALA A 132 11.35 23.26 13.16
CA ALA A 132 11.16 21.91 12.61
C ALA A 132 10.02 21.86 11.59
N ARG A 133 8.92 22.58 11.84
CA ARG A 133 7.81 22.74 10.89
C ARG A 133 8.26 23.46 9.63
N LYS A 134 8.97 24.58 9.76
CA LYS A 134 9.48 25.37 8.63
C LYS A 134 10.39 24.54 7.72
N GLU A 135 11.31 23.76 8.30
CA GLU A 135 12.17 22.86 7.55
C GLU A 135 11.34 21.77 6.84
N THR A 136 10.45 21.11 7.57
CA THR A 136 9.62 20.03 7.04
C THR A 136 8.74 20.49 5.88
N GLU A 137 8.11 21.66 6.00
CA GLU A 137 7.33 22.30 4.94
C GLU A 137 8.20 22.58 3.71
N SER A 138 9.39 23.14 3.90
CA SER A 138 10.31 23.43 2.80
C SER A 138 10.72 22.15 2.05
N VAL A 139 11.05 21.09 2.78
CA VAL A 139 11.49 19.81 2.20
C VAL A 139 10.36 19.10 1.47
N ILE A 140 9.20 18.95 2.13
CA ILE A 140 8.07 18.21 1.58
C ILE A 140 7.45 18.97 0.41
N PHE A 141 7.17 20.26 0.58
CA PHE A 141 6.54 21.05 -0.49
C PHE A 141 7.48 21.23 -1.67
N GLY A 142 8.78 21.45 -1.42
CA GLY A 142 9.79 21.53 -2.48
C GLY A 142 9.85 20.25 -3.31
N ALA A 143 9.93 19.08 -2.66
CA ALA A 143 9.95 17.80 -3.37
C ALA A 143 8.66 17.52 -4.17
N ILE A 144 7.49 17.85 -3.62
CA ILE A 144 6.22 17.67 -4.33
C ILE A 144 6.12 18.63 -5.52
N ASN A 145 6.52 19.90 -5.36
CA ASN A 145 6.52 20.87 -6.45
C ASN A 145 7.42 20.41 -7.61
N ASP A 146 8.64 19.98 -7.32
CA ASP A 146 9.56 19.46 -8.34
C ASP A 146 8.97 18.25 -9.07
N LEU A 147 8.29 17.35 -8.35
CA LEU A 147 7.64 16.17 -8.93
C LEU A 147 6.45 16.55 -9.82
N LEU A 148 5.59 17.47 -9.37
CA LEU A 148 4.44 17.94 -10.14
C LEU A 148 4.88 18.68 -11.41
N LEU A 149 5.94 19.51 -11.31
CA LEU A 149 6.51 20.20 -12.45
C LEU A 149 7.10 19.22 -13.48
N LYS A 150 7.82 18.19 -13.01
CA LYS A 150 8.43 17.18 -13.87
C LYS A 150 7.40 16.30 -14.58
N THR A 151 6.35 15.89 -13.86
CA THR A 151 5.31 14.99 -14.38
C THR A 151 4.19 15.71 -15.13
N LYS A 152 4.07 17.04 -14.97
CA LYS A 152 2.96 17.87 -15.48
C LYS A 152 1.58 17.42 -14.99
N MET A 153 1.53 16.70 -13.87
CA MET A 153 0.28 16.28 -13.23
C MET A 153 -0.34 17.43 -12.44
N LYS A 154 -1.67 17.44 -12.34
CA LYS A 154 -2.35 18.32 -11.40
C LYS A 154 -2.33 17.69 -10.02
N ALA A 155 -2.13 18.50 -8.99
CA ALA A 155 -2.20 18.02 -7.61
C ALA A 155 -3.55 17.33 -7.29
N GLU A 156 -4.63 17.82 -7.90
CA GLU A 156 -5.98 17.27 -7.79
C GLU A 156 -6.11 15.81 -8.26
N ASP A 157 -5.20 15.33 -9.13
CA ASP A 157 -5.24 13.96 -9.65
C ASP A 157 -4.60 12.94 -8.67
N ILE A 158 -4.04 13.41 -7.56
CA ILE A 158 -3.46 12.55 -6.52
C ILE A 158 -4.58 11.95 -5.65
N GLU A 159 -4.73 10.63 -5.69
CA GLU A 159 -5.75 9.91 -4.91
C GLU A 159 -5.23 9.24 -3.62
N ILE A 160 -3.91 9.03 -3.53
CA ILE A 160 -3.26 8.39 -2.39
C ILE A 160 -2.05 9.25 -2.01
N LEU A 161 -1.99 9.64 -0.74
CA LEU A 161 -0.85 10.32 -0.16
C LEU A 161 -0.31 9.50 1.01
N ILE A 162 0.97 9.11 0.92
CA ILE A 162 1.69 8.46 2.00
C ILE A 162 2.82 9.38 2.42
N THR A 163 2.74 9.95 3.63
CA THR A 163 3.81 10.72 4.23
C THR A 163 4.57 9.85 5.21
N ASN A 164 5.90 10.03 5.29
CA ASN A 164 6.71 9.40 6.32
C ASN A 164 7.61 10.43 7.01
N CYS A 165 7.72 10.35 8.33
CA CYS A 165 8.73 11.06 9.09
C CYS A 165 8.92 10.41 10.46
N SER A 166 10.17 10.25 10.89
CA SER A 166 10.47 9.71 12.22
C SER A 166 10.87 10.78 13.25
N ILE A 167 11.30 11.95 12.78
CA ILE A 167 11.91 13.00 13.62
C ILE A 167 10.88 14.07 14.01
N PHE A 168 9.90 14.32 13.15
CA PHE A 168 8.89 15.36 13.37
C PHE A 168 7.49 14.86 13.01
N ASN A 169 6.66 14.65 14.04
CA ASN A 169 5.30 14.12 13.90
C ASN A 169 4.29 15.04 14.61
N PRO A 170 3.96 16.20 14.02
CA PRO A 170 3.08 17.18 14.65
C PRO A 170 1.61 16.77 14.60
N VAL A 171 0.80 17.49 15.38
CA VAL A 171 -0.66 17.57 15.21
C VAL A 171 -1.00 18.99 14.76
N PRO A 172 -1.71 19.19 13.64
CA PRO A 172 -2.16 18.19 12.66
C PRO A 172 -0.99 17.50 11.92
N SER A 173 -1.26 16.32 11.34
CA SER A 173 -0.24 15.44 10.73
C SER A 173 0.41 16.04 9.48
N LEU A 174 1.54 15.45 9.05
CA LEU A 174 2.23 15.85 7.82
C LEU A 174 1.35 15.64 6.57
N SER A 175 0.57 14.55 6.54
CA SER A 175 -0.41 14.32 5.49
C SER A 175 -1.46 15.43 5.43
N ALA A 176 -2.00 15.87 6.58
CA ALA A 176 -2.97 16.95 6.64
C ALA A 176 -2.38 18.29 6.19
N MET A 177 -1.11 18.55 6.56
CA MET A 177 -0.35 19.71 6.10
C MET A 177 -0.26 19.75 4.56
N VAL A 178 0.11 18.64 3.93
CA VAL A 178 0.21 18.53 2.46
C VAL A 178 -1.16 18.69 1.79
N VAL A 179 -2.18 18.00 2.28
CA VAL A 179 -3.56 18.09 1.75
C VAL A 179 -4.05 19.54 1.77
N ASN A 180 -3.84 20.25 2.89
CA ASN A 180 -4.27 21.64 3.02
C ASN A 180 -3.46 22.60 2.13
N HIS A 181 -2.17 22.36 1.96
CA HIS A 181 -1.30 23.22 1.13
C HIS A 181 -1.62 23.10 -0.35
N PHE A 182 -1.70 21.87 -0.87
CA PHE A 182 -1.93 21.58 -2.30
C PHE A 182 -3.40 21.50 -2.70
N LYS A 183 -4.33 21.72 -1.76
CA LYS A 183 -5.78 21.65 -1.98
C LYS A 183 -6.20 20.32 -2.64
N LEU A 184 -5.65 19.22 -2.11
CA LEU A 184 -5.97 17.87 -2.60
C LEU A 184 -7.45 17.55 -2.36
N LYS A 185 -8.01 16.62 -3.15
CA LYS A 185 -9.42 16.23 -3.09
C LYS A 185 -9.79 15.71 -1.69
N HIS A 186 -11.01 16.00 -1.23
CA HIS A 186 -11.51 15.52 0.07
C HIS A 186 -11.61 13.98 0.14
N THR A 187 -11.68 13.29 -1.00
CA THR A 187 -11.72 11.82 -1.09
C THR A 187 -10.33 11.16 -1.07
N ILE A 188 -9.25 11.93 -0.87
CA ILE A 188 -7.89 11.42 -0.85
C ILE A 188 -7.67 10.43 0.30
N LEU A 189 -6.99 9.33 0.03
CA LEU A 189 -6.54 8.39 1.05
C LEU A 189 -5.19 8.86 1.61
N CYS A 190 -5.17 9.21 2.89
CA CYS A 190 -3.97 9.71 3.56
C CYS A 190 -3.45 8.70 4.58
N TYR A 191 -2.16 8.37 4.47
CA TYR A 191 -1.43 7.54 5.43
C TYR A 191 -0.23 8.33 5.95
N ASN A 192 -0.12 8.47 7.27
CA ASN A 192 1.02 9.15 7.91
C ASN A 192 1.84 8.14 8.73
N LEU A 193 2.96 7.70 8.17
CA LEU A 193 3.86 6.73 8.78
C LEU A 193 4.87 7.43 9.69
N SER A 194 5.02 6.92 10.91
CA SER A 194 6.00 7.41 11.89
C SER A 194 6.68 6.26 12.62
N GLY A 195 7.87 6.52 13.18
CA GLY A 195 8.58 5.57 14.05
C GLY A 195 9.31 4.41 13.36
N MET A 196 9.26 4.30 12.03
CA MET A 196 9.93 3.22 11.29
C MET A 196 11.43 3.49 11.02
N GLY A 197 11.91 4.72 11.20
CA GLY A 197 13.31 5.08 10.97
C GLY A 197 13.70 4.99 9.49
N CYS A 198 14.91 4.48 9.21
CA CYS A 198 15.50 4.48 7.87
C CYS A 198 14.78 3.54 6.88
N SER A 199 13.98 2.58 7.34
CA SER A 199 13.21 1.68 6.47
C SER A 199 11.88 2.29 5.99
N ALA A 200 11.47 3.44 6.54
CA ALA A 200 10.16 4.03 6.28
C ALA A 200 9.88 4.29 4.80
N GLY A 201 10.91 4.64 4.02
CA GLY A 201 10.77 4.86 2.58
C GLY A 201 10.37 3.60 1.81
N LEU A 202 11.04 2.47 2.07
CA LEU A 202 10.70 1.20 1.43
C LEU A 202 9.34 0.67 1.87
N ILE A 203 8.99 0.83 3.15
CA ILE A 203 7.67 0.47 3.69
C ILE A 203 6.58 1.31 3.02
N ALA A 204 6.80 2.62 2.83
CA ALA A 204 5.86 3.49 2.13
C ALA A 204 5.64 3.08 0.67
N ILE A 205 6.70 2.67 -0.03
CA ILE A 205 6.61 2.18 -1.42
C ILE A 205 5.84 0.84 -1.48
N ASP A 206 6.11 -0.08 -0.56
CA ASP A 206 5.37 -1.35 -0.52
C ASP A 206 3.88 -1.15 -0.20
N LEU A 207 3.58 -0.27 0.76
CA LEU A 207 2.20 0.13 1.05
C LEU A 207 1.53 0.74 -0.20
N ALA A 208 2.20 1.65 -0.90
CA ALA A 208 1.68 2.24 -2.14
C ALA A 208 1.34 1.17 -3.20
N LYS A 209 2.24 0.18 -3.36
CA LYS A 209 2.03 -0.95 -4.27
C LYS A 209 0.79 -1.76 -3.88
N GLN A 210 0.65 -2.14 -2.61
CA GLN A 210 -0.50 -2.92 -2.14
C GLN A 210 -1.82 -2.16 -2.36
N LEU A 211 -1.85 -0.86 -2.05
CA LEU A 211 -3.04 -0.02 -2.25
C LEU A 211 -3.42 0.12 -3.73
N LEU A 212 -2.44 0.24 -4.62
CA LEU A 212 -2.66 0.34 -6.07
C LEU A 212 -3.04 -0.99 -6.71
N GLN A 213 -2.71 -2.13 -6.10
CA GLN A 213 -3.05 -3.47 -6.60
C GLN A 213 -4.48 -3.90 -6.26
N VAL A 214 -5.02 -3.43 -5.13
CA VAL A 214 -6.38 -3.76 -4.67
C VAL A 214 -7.44 -2.86 -5.34
N ARG A 215 -7.01 -1.76 -5.98
CA ARG A 215 -7.84 -0.88 -6.81
C ARG A 215 -7.92 -1.38 -8.25
#